data_AF-A0A3B0S7Q0-F1
#
_entry.id   AF-A0A3B0S7Q0-F1
#
_cell.length_a   1.000
_cell.length_b   1.000
_cell.length_c   1.000
_cell.angle_alpha   90.00
_cell.angle_beta   90.00
_cell.angle_gamma   90.00
#
_symmetry.space_group_name_H-M   'P 1'
#
loop_
_entity.id
_entity.type
_entity.pdbx_description
1 polymer ?
#
loop_
_entity_poly.entity_id
_entity_poly.type
_entity_poly.pdbx_seq_one_letter_code
_entity_poly.pdbx_strand_id
1 'polypeptide(L)'
;MFRFLEQKQLMPEWQENPYRIGKVASGRTILVTGATSRAGRQLCRKLIDRGDQLIVLVCNRKKAAEIFGPHAMIITSLDVLGRGTTIDRVINMAGN
;
A
#
# COMPACT_ATOMS: atom_id res chain seq x y z
N MET A 1 -14.31 -6.19 -38.87
CA MET A 1 -15.12 -5.58 -37.79
C MET A 1 -14.35 -5.69 -36.49
N PHE A 2 -13.43 -4.74 -36.23
CA PHE A 2 -12.61 -4.71 -35.02
C PHE A 2 -13.39 -3.98 -33.93
N ARG A 3 -13.78 -4.70 -32.88
CA ARG A 3 -14.45 -4.13 -31.71
C ARG A 3 -13.36 -3.61 -30.77
N PHE A 4 -12.98 -2.35 -30.95
CA PHE A 4 -12.24 -1.58 -29.96
C PHE A 4 -13.13 -1.49 -28.72
N LEU A 5 -12.95 -2.41 -27.77
CA LEU A 5 -13.44 -2.18 -26.42
C LEU A 5 -12.48 -1.16 -25.82
N GLU A 6 -12.95 0.09 -25.69
CA GLU A 6 -12.35 1.06 -24.79
C GLU A 6 -12.10 0.36 -23.46
N GLN A 7 -10.83 0.08 -23.18
CA GLN A 7 -10.42 -0.20 -21.82
C GLN A 7 -10.73 1.06 -21.04
N LYS A 8 -11.90 1.11 -20.39
CA LYS A 8 -12.19 2.11 -19.36
C LYS A 8 -10.96 2.15 -18.47
N GLN A 9 -10.22 3.25 -18.57
CA GLN A 9 -9.11 3.51 -17.68
C GLN A 9 -9.74 3.81 -16.32
N LEU A 10 -10.07 2.73 -15.59
CA LEU A 10 -10.55 2.82 -14.21
C LEU A 10 -9.45 3.54 -13.44
N MET A 11 -9.83 4.62 -12.77
CA MET A 11 -8.88 5.35 -11.94
C MET A 11 -8.37 4.39 -10.87
N PRO A 12 -7.05 4.35 -10.60
CA PRO A 12 -6.51 3.65 -9.44
C PRO A 12 -7.29 3.96 -8.16
N GLU A 13 -7.47 2.96 -7.28
CA GLU A 13 -8.30 3.07 -6.06
C GLU A 13 -7.84 4.19 -5.13
N TRP A 14 -6.53 4.47 -5.07
CA TRP A 14 -6.01 5.62 -4.30
C TRP A 14 -6.39 6.98 -4.88
N GLN A 15 -6.74 7.06 -6.17
CA GLN A 15 -7.27 8.27 -6.80
C GLN A 15 -8.78 8.39 -6.60
N GLU A 16 -9.51 7.27 -6.70
CA GLU A 16 -10.96 7.25 -6.44
C GLU A 16 -11.28 7.52 -4.97
N ASN A 17 -10.46 7.01 -4.05
CA ASN A 17 -10.62 7.16 -2.61
C ASN A 17 -9.31 7.68 -1.97
N PRO A 18 -9.03 8.99 -2.10
CA PRO A 18 -7.75 9.56 -1.68
C PRO A 18 -7.48 9.37 -0.20
N TYR A 19 -6.22 9.09 0.13
CA TYR A 19 -5.74 9.08 1.50
C TYR A 19 -5.66 10.52 2.04
N ARG A 20 -5.99 10.70 3.31
CA ARG A 20 -5.87 11.99 4.00
C ARG A 20 -4.55 12.02 4.74
N ILE A 21 -3.46 12.37 4.08
CA ILE A 21 -2.14 12.39 4.72
C ILE A 21 -2.19 13.21 6.01
N GLY A 22 -1.91 12.55 7.13
CA GLY A 22 -1.97 13.18 8.46
C GLY A 22 -1.10 14.43 8.51
N LYS A 23 -1.64 15.52 9.08
CA LYS A 23 -0.91 16.81 9.21
C LYS A 23 0.30 16.74 10.14
N VAL A 24 0.34 15.75 11.02
CA VAL A 24 1.44 15.50 11.96
C VAL A 24 1.93 14.08 11.70
N ALA A 25 3.12 13.95 11.11
CA ALA A 25 3.73 12.65 10.88
C ALA A 25 3.99 11.99 12.23
N SER A 26 3.49 10.77 12.44
CA SER A 26 4.03 9.92 13.51
C SER A 26 5.53 9.66 13.30
N GLY A 27 6.00 9.77 12.04
CA GLY A 27 7.36 9.52 11.59
C GLY A 27 7.73 8.04 11.55
N ARG A 28 6.83 7.13 11.95
CA ARG A 28 7.13 5.70 12.08
C ARG A 28 7.03 4.98 10.75
N THR A 29 7.96 4.07 10.49
CA THR A 29 7.96 3.15 9.36
C THR A 29 7.29 1.84 9.76
N ILE A 30 6.19 1.50 9.09
CA ILE A 30 5.37 0.32 9.37
C ILE A 30 5.45 -0.64 8.18
N LEU A 31 5.88 -1.88 8.41
CA LEU A 31 5.84 -2.96 7.42
C LEU A 31 4.55 -3.76 7.58
N VAL A 32 3.76 -3.89 6.52
CA VAL A 32 2.51 -4.65 6.53
C VAL A 32 2.55 -5.77 5.49
N THR A 33 2.30 -7.01 5.92
CA THR A 33 1.98 -8.13 5.01
C THR A 33 0.46 -8.25 4.86
N GLY A 34 -0.03 -8.89 3.79
CA GLY A 34 -1.49 -9.05 3.60
C GLY A 34 -2.23 -7.71 3.39
N ALA A 35 -1.50 -6.65 3.03
CA ALA A 35 -2.01 -5.28 2.90
C ALA A 35 -3.15 -5.16 1.87
N THR A 36 -3.19 -6.02 0.85
CA THR A 36 -4.21 -5.98 -0.21
C THR A 36 -5.55 -6.61 0.18
N SER A 37 -5.65 -7.25 1.36
CA SER A 37 -6.89 -7.80 1.91
C SER A 37 -7.84 -6.68 2.36
N ARG A 38 -9.14 -6.98 2.55
CA ARG A 38 -10.12 -5.96 2.95
C ARG A 38 -9.76 -5.29 4.28
N ALA A 39 -9.39 -6.08 5.29
CA ALA A 39 -8.93 -5.57 6.58
C ALA A 39 -7.56 -4.87 6.46
N GLY A 40 -6.63 -5.42 5.68
CA GLY A 40 -5.33 -4.83 5.41
C GLY A 40 -5.43 -3.44 4.82
N ARG A 41 -6.31 -3.24 3.82
CA ARG A 41 -6.55 -1.92 3.20
C ARG A 41 -7.07 -0.90 4.19
N GLN A 42 -8.04 -1.28 5.02
CA GLN A 42 -8.60 -0.39 6.04
C GLN A 42 -7.56 0.00 7.10
N LEU A 43 -6.72 -0.96 7.51
CA LEU A 43 -5.60 -0.69 8.41
C LEU A 43 -4.60 0.27 7.76
N CYS A 44 -4.15 -0.03 6.55
CA CYS A 44 -3.17 0.79 5.82
C CYS A 44 -3.68 2.22 5.63
N ARG A 45 -4.96 2.39 5.30
CA ARG A 45 -5.60 3.71 5.23
C ARG A 45 -5.45 4.48 6.53
N LYS A 46 -5.75 3.87 7.68
CA LYS A 46 -5.61 4.53 8.99
C LYS A 46 -4.16 4.88 9.32
N LEU A 47 -3.18 4.06 8.92
CA LEU A 47 -1.75 4.33 9.12
C LEU A 47 -1.28 5.52 8.27
N ILE A 48 -1.66 5.54 6.99
CA ILE A 48 -1.36 6.66 6.08
C ILE A 48 -2.05 7.94 6.58
N ASP A 49 -3.31 7.83 7.01
CA ASP A 49 -4.07 8.97 7.53
C ASP A 49 -3.49 9.51 8.84
N ARG A 50 -2.79 8.67 9.62
CA ARG A 50 -2.02 9.07 10.81
C ARG A 50 -0.66 9.68 10.47
N GLY A 51 -0.21 9.59 9.22
CA GLY A 51 1.10 10.07 8.79
C GLY A 51 2.25 9.10 9.08
N ASP A 52 1.97 7.80 9.22
CA ASP A 52 3.01 6.77 9.21
C ASP A 52 3.57 6.57 7.79
N GLN A 53 4.84 6.20 7.69
CA GLN A 53 5.42 5.68 6.45
C GLN A 53 5.06 4.21 6.31
N LEU A 54 4.50 3.84 5.15
CA LEU A 54 4.02 2.49 4.93
C LEU A 54 4.92 1.74 3.95
N ILE A 55 5.38 0.56 4.36
CA ILE A 55 6.00 -0.44 3.49
C ILE A 55 5.02 -1.63 3.40
N VAL A 56 4.67 -2.08 2.20
CA VAL A 56 3.78 -3.23 1.99
C VAL A 56 4.52 -4.37 1.30
N LEU A 57 4.54 -5.53 1.94
CA LEU A 57 5.03 -6.77 1.34
C LEU A 57 3.86 -7.52 0.70
N VAL A 58 3.91 -7.67 -0.63
CA VAL A 58 2.79 -8.20 -1.43
C VAL A 58 3.28 -9.18 -2.49
N CYS A 59 2.44 -10.15 -2.86
CA CYS A 59 2.74 -11.05 -3.98
C CYS A 59 2.43 -10.41 -5.34
N ASN A 60 1.41 -9.55 -5.43
CA ASN A 60 1.00 -8.89 -6.67
C ASN A 60 1.29 -7.39 -6.60
N ARG A 61 2.42 -6.97 -7.18
CA ARG A 61 2.87 -5.58 -7.24
C ARG A 61 1.88 -4.66 -7.96
N LYS A 62 1.29 -5.12 -9.07
CA LYS A 62 0.36 -4.31 -9.89
C LYS A 62 -0.90 -3.96 -9.09
N LYS A 63 -1.52 -4.96 -8.47
CA LYS A 63 -2.69 -4.77 -7.59
C LYS A 63 -2.37 -3.82 -6.44
N ALA A 64 -1.19 -3.93 -5.84
CA ALA A 64 -0.78 -3.01 -4.78
C ALA A 64 -0.56 -1.58 -5.28
N ALA A 65 -0.04 -1.39 -6.49
CA ALA A 65 0.13 -0.06 -7.09
C ALA A 65 -1.21 0.61 -7.39
N GLU A 66 -2.21 -0.17 -7.83
CA GLU A 66 -3.59 0.30 -8.00
C GLU A 66 -4.22 0.74 -6.66
N ILE A 67 -3.91 0.05 -5.56
CA ILE A 67 -4.47 0.33 -4.23
C ILE A 67 -3.76 1.50 -3.53
N PHE A 68 -2.43 1.49 -3.52
CA PHE A 68 -1.63 2.35 -2.63
C PHE A 68 -0.91 3.49 -3.37
N GLY A 69 -0.63 3.33 -4.66
CA GLY A 69 0.09 4.34 -5.46
C GLY A 69 1.38 4.82 -4.78
N PRO A 70 1.61 6.15 -4.72
CA PRO A 70 2.80 6.72 -4.10
C PRO A 70 2.76 6.76 -2.56
N HIS A 71 1.65 6.33 -1.93
CA HIS A 71 1.46 6.44 -0.49
C HIS A 71 2.06 5.27 0.31
N ALA A 72 2.62 4.27 -0.38
CA ALA A 72 3.33 3.16 0.24
C ALA A 72 4.54 2.73 -0.60
N MET A 73 5.61 2.31 0.06
CA MET A 73 6.68 1.57 -0.58
C MET A 73 6.23 0.13 -0.82
N ILE A 74 6.04 -0.23 -2.08
CA ILE A 74 5.60 -1.58 -2.46
C ILE A 74 6.82 -2.46 -2.69
N ILE A 75 6.92 -3.56 -1.93
CA ILE A 75 7.98 -4.55 -2.05
C ILE A 75 7.38 -5.95 -2.25
N THR A 76 8.12 -6.82 -2.93
CA THR A 76 7.73 -8.22 -3.18
C THR A 76 8.69 -9.22 -2.52
N SER A 77 9.83 -8.75 -2.02
CA SER A 77 10.76 -9.49 -1.18
C SER A 77 11.30 -8.55 -0.10
N LEU A 78 11.69 -9.09 1.06
CA LEU A 78 12.39 -8.33 2.10
C LEU A 78 13.83 -7.99 1.69
N ASP A 79 14.43 -8.73 0.74
CA ASP A 79 15.82 -8.53 0.29
C ASP A 79 16.05 -7.17 -0.37
N VAL A 80 14.97 -6.49 -0.79
CA VAL A 80 15.04 -5.14 -1.37
C VAL A 80 15.21 -4.06 -0.31
N LEU A 81 15.01 -4.40 0.97
CA LEU A 81 15.22 -3.47 2.07
C LEU A 81 16.72 -3.43 2.39
N GLY A 82 17.28 -2.22 2.47
CA GLY A 82 18.66 -2.03 2.85
C GLY A 82 18.89 -2.43 4.30
N ARG A 83 20.11 -2.86 4.65
CA ARG A 83 20.47 -3.22 6.03
C ARG A 83 20.26 -2.09 7.05
N GLY A 84 20.23 -0.83 6.58
CA GLY A 84 19.96 0.35 7.40
C GLY A 84 18.48 0.77 7.44
N THR A 85 17.57 0.03 6.82
CA THR A 85 16.14 0.35 6.87
C THR A 85 15.58 0.06 8.26
N THR A 86 15.22 1.11 9.00
CA THR A 86 14.52 0.97 10.29
C THR A 86 13.04 0.69 10.05
N ILE A 87 12.53 -0.36 10.69
CA ILE A 87 11.10 -0.66 10.75
C ILE A 87 10.69 -0.57 12.22
N ASP A 88 9.82 0.40 12.55
CA ASP A 88 9.33 0.60 13.91
C ASP A 88 8.34 -0.49 14.32
N ARG A 89 7.54 -0.97 13.36
CA ARG A 89 6.53 -2.01 13.59
C ARG A 89 6.33 -2.90 12.35
N VAL A 90 6.13 -4.18 12.60
CA VAL A 90 5.70 -5.16 11.59
C VAL A 90 4.28 -5.64 11.95
N ILE A 91 3.38 -5.65 10.96
CA ILE A 91 2.02 -6.15 11.12
C ILE A 91 1.80 -7.27 10.11
N ASN A 92 1.59 -8.49 10.60
CA ASN A 92 1.27 -9.65 9.77
C ASN A 92 -0.24 -9.82 9.62
N MET A 93 -0.77 -9.71 8.40
CA MET A 93 -2.18 -9.93 8.08
C MET A 93 -2.38 -11.04 7.03
N ALA A 94 -1.33 -11.80 6.70
CA ALA A 94 -1.43 -12.91 5.76
C ALA A 94 -1.99 -14.15 6.49
N GLY A 95 -3.01 -14.80 5.91
CA GLY A 95 -3.51 -16.10 6.39
C GLY A 95 -4.93 -16.15 6.96
N ASN A 96 -5.78 -15.13 6.76
CA ASN A 96 -7.20 -15.14 7.15
C ASN A 96 -8.12 -15.04 5.94
#